data_AF-A0AAV1IED5-F1
#
_entry.id   AF-A0AAV1IED5-F1
#
_cell.length_a   1.000
_cell.length_b   1.000
_cell.length_c   1.000
_cell.angle_alpha   90.00
_cell.angle_beta   90.00
_cell.angle_gamma   90.00
#
_symmetry.space_group_name_H-M   'P 1'
#
loop_
_entity.id
_entity.type
_entity.pdbx_description
1 polymer ?
#
loop_
_entity_poly.entity_id
_entity_poly.type
_entity_poly.pdbx_seq_one_letter_code
_entity_poly.pdbx_strand_id
1 'polypeptide(L)'
;MFTHRLVNCISAHSWSPDQATLALCPDSSEILVYHASEHGNIKKHCVLKQHSQVVSSIDWNREGSFASCSHDASAYVWSRTASGWTPELVFTRLRLAALCLRWSPNGDAFAIGSSEKRICICHRDKRNNCWAARLIRKCHSSSVTAVAWHPDGSLLASTSTDGRCMLFDACMPGTSAGASSSFGTVLLDIQAGSGWGLGLSWSPSGDQLAISSHGSVLQIASGFQRRIQEGSTAGFQLQQMLGLQEMLPLRCMGYLSETKLIGAGFDGEVYLWEKRAGGEWVMAATPEPTAVLCEASNHPGQPSAAFRDKLALFKSNSLQDSSIKHDESTDKREAGHSNVVVDMHIFTVPDGRPTGRFSTAGWDGRVLLWQVDTDDRIKALH
;
A
#
# COMPACT_ATOMS: atom_id res chain seq x y z
N MET A 1 -14.30 7.26 -21.71
CA MET A 1 -14.37 6.48 -20.46
C MET A 1 -13.01 5.84 -20.33
N PHE A 2 -12.07 6.55 -19.68
CA PHE A 2 -10.64 6.33 -19.87
C PHE A 2 -10.09 5.27 -18.91
N THR A 3 -10.41 4.00 -19.16
CA THR A 3 -9.65 2.89 -18.59
C THR A 3 -8.36 2.70 -19.39
N HIS A 4 -7.40 3.61 -19.23
CA HIS A 4 -6.10 3.44 -19.88
C HIS A 4 -5.34 2.33 -19.17
N ARG A 5 -5.31 1.15 -19.79
CA ARG A 5 -4.22 0.20 -19.56
C ARG A 5 -2.92 0.91 -19.93
N LEU A 6 -2.10 1.23 -18.94
CA LEU A 6 -0.86 1.99 -19.16
C LEU A 6 0.28 1.05 -19.54
N VAL A 7 0.27 -0.17 -18.99
CA VAL A 7 1.30 -1.20 -19.18
C VAL A 7 0.68 -2.60 -19.04
N ASN A 8 1.49 -3.66 -19.10
CA ASN A 8 1.00 -5.03 -18.95
C ASN A 8 0.64 -5.38 -17.52
N CYS A 9 1.51 -5.02 -16.57
CA CYS A 9 1.41 -5.30 -15.15
C CYS A 9 2.01 -4.11 -14.39
N ILE A 10 1.46 -3.74 -13.24
CA ILE A 10 2.01 -2.72 -12.35
C ILE A 10 2.43 -3.39 -11.04
N SER A 11 3.64 -3.11 -10.56
CA SER A 11 4.11 -3.58 -9.25
C SER A 11 3.85 -2.57 -8.13
N ALA A 12 3.93 -1.27 -8.44
CA ALA A 12 3.63 -0.18 -7.51
C ALA A 12 3.33 1.12 -8.26
N HIS A 13 2.58 2.02 -7.62
CA HIS A 13 2.33 3.36 -8.13
C HIS A 13 2.26 4.38 -7.00
N SER A 14 2.62 5.63 -7.29
CA SER A 14 2.42 6.72 -6.34
C SER A 14 2.32 8.06 -7.06
N TRP A 15 1.62 9.00 -6.44
CA TRP A 15 1.30 10.32 -6.99
C TRP A 15 2.11 11.41 -6.30
N SER A 16 2.48 12.43 -7.07
CA SER A 16 3.07 13.64 -6.52
C SER A 16 2.08 14.37 -5.59
N PRO A 17 2.57 15.20 -4.65
CA PRO A 17 1.73 15.92 -3.70
C PRO A 17 0.68 16.85 -4.35
N ASP A 18 1.00 17.39 -5.53
CA ASP A 18 0.10 18.21 -6.35
C ASP A 18 -0.88 17.38 -7.20
N GLN A 19 -0.82 16.05 -7.13
CA GLN A 19 -1.63 15.09 -7.88
C GLN A 19 -1.50 15.23 -9.41
N ALA A 20 -0.46 15.92 -9.90
CA ALA A 20 -0.25 16.17 -11.32
C ALA A 20 0.68 15.14 -11.97
N THR A 21 1.51 14.45 -11.19
CA THR A 21 2.50 13.49 -11.69
C THR A 21 2.25 12.11 -11.09
N LEU A 22 2.14 11.11 -11.96
CA LEU A 22 2.05 9.70 -11.59
C LEU A 22 3.37 9.01 -11.89
N ALA A 23 3.96 8.35 -10.90
CA ALA A 23 5.07 7.44 -11.12
C ALA A 23 4.59 6.00 -10.92
N LEU A 24 4.87 5.12 -11.88
CA LEU A 24 4.48 3.71 -11.81
C LEU A 24 5.62 2.79 -12.25
N CYS A 25 5.61 1.58 -11.68
CA CYS A 25 6.61 0.54 -11.92
C CYS A 25 5.95 -0.59 -12.72
N PRO A 26 6.33 -0.82 -13.99
CA PRO A 26 5.62 -1.74 -14.87
C PRO A 26 6.20 -3.16 -14.82
N ASP A 27 6.34 -3.71 -13.61
CA ASP A 27 6.97 -5.02 -13.34
C ASP A 27 8.32 -5.22 -14.06
N SER A 28 9.13 -4.16 -14.08
CA SER A 28 10.44 -4.13 -14.72
C SER A 28 11.42 -3.29 -13.91
N SER A 29 12.67 -3.17 -14.38
CA SER A 29 13.67 -2.30 -13.76
C SER A 29 13.48 -0.81 -14.05
N GLU A 30 12.48 -0.45 -14.84
CA GLU A 30 12.19 0.93 -15.22
C GLU A 30 11.08 1.54 -14.36
N ILE A 31 11.11 2.86 -14.21
CA ILE A 31 10.00 3.63 -13.64
C ILE A 31 9.46 4.53 -14.74
N LEU A 32 8.14 4.48 -14.96
CA LEU A 32 7.45 5.32 -15.92
C LEU A 32 6.84 6.51 -15.19
N VAL A 33 7.17 7.72 -15.64
CA VAL A 33 6.60 8.95 -15.10
C VAL A 33 5.63 9.52 -16.12
N TYR A 34 4.41 9.78 -15.67
CA TYR A 34 3.34 10.36 -16.44
C TYR A 34 2.91 11.69 -15.83
N HIS A 35 2.47 12.62 -16.67
CA HIS A 35 1.86 13.88 -16.24
C HIS A 35 0.37 13.85 -16.57
N ALA A 36 -0.47 14.12 -15.58
CA ALA A 36 -1.89 14.35 -15.74
C ALA A 36 -2.10 15.81 -16.19
N SER A 37 -2.83 16.01 -17.27
CA SER A 37 -3.26 17.35 -17.70
C SER A 37 -4.51 17.79 -16.92
N GLU A 38 -4.82 19.10 -16.94
CA GLU A 38 -6.02 19.67 -16.31
C GLU A 38 -7.33 19.03 -16.78
N HIS A 39 -7.33 18.38 -17.95
CA HIS A 39 -8.49 17.68 -18.53
C HIS A 39 -8.47 16.16 -18.30
N GLY A 40 -7.66 15.66 -17.37
CA GLY A 40 -7.61 14.25 -17.00
C GLY A 40 -6.80 13.35 -17.95
N ASN A 41 -6.30 13.86 -19.08
CA ASN A 41 -5.44 13.07 -19.96
C ASN A 41 -4.07 12.85 -19.31
N ILE A 42 -3.64 11.59 -19.23
CA ILE A 42 -2.34 11.19 -18.70
C ILE A 42 -1.38 10.98 -19.89
N LYS A 43 -0.23 11.66 -19.88
CA LYS A 43 0.80 11.51 -20.93
C LYS A 43 2.12 11.06 -20.32
N LYS A 44 2.77 10.09 -20.97
CA LYS A 44 4.10 9.62 -20.57
C LYS A 44 5.09 10.76 -20.74
N HIS A 45 5.72 11.17 -19.65
CA HIS A 45 6.70 12.26 -19.61
C HIS A 45 8.12 11.72 -19.82
N CYS A 46 8.52 10.72 -19.04
CA CYS A 46 9.86 10.13 -19.16
C CYS A 46 9.94 8.70 -18.61
N VAL A 47 11.08 8.06 -18.81
CA VAL A 47 11.43 6.74 -18.29
C VAL A 47 12.72 6.84 -17.49
N LEU A 48 12.73 6.28 -16.29
CA LEU A 48 13.88 6.28 -15.39
C LEU A 48 14.47 4.88 -15.35
N LYS A 49 15.75 4.75 -15.70
CA LYS A 49 16.44 3.46 -15.91
C LYS A 49 17.73 3.39 -15.10
N GLN A 50 17.62 3.25 -13.78
CA GLN A 50 18.78 3.13 -12.89
C GLN A 50 18.84 1.82 -12.12
N HIS A 51 17.68 1.23 -11.84
CA HIS A 51 17.63 -0.10 -11.24
C HIS A 51 18.06 -1.16 -12.25
N SER A 52 18.66 -2.23 -11.74
CA SER A 52 19.14 -3.37 -12.52
C SER A 52 18.17 -4.57 -12.48
N GLN A 53 17.21 -4.54 -11.56
CA GLN A 53 16.13 -5.53 -11.42
C GLN A 53 14.79 -4.84 -11.17
N VAL A 54 13.71 -5.64 -11.10
CA VAL A 54 12.33 -5.18 -10.90
C VAL A 54 12.23 -4.17 -9.75
N VAL A 55 11.64 -3.02 -10.03
CA VAL A 55 11.29 -2.01 -9.02
C VAL A 55 10.03 -2.50 -8.30
N SER A 56 10.18 -2.80 -7.02
CA SER A 56 9.14 -3.43 -6.21
C SER A 56 8.20 -2.43 -5.56
N SER A 57 8.68 -1.22 -5.27
CA SER A 57 7.89 -0.19 -4.59
C SER A 57 8.40 1.20 -4.90
N ILE A 58 7.47 2.16 -4.86
CA ILE A 58 7.71 3.58 -5.06
C ILE A 58 6.81 4.38 -4.14
N ASP A 59 7.33 5.49 -3.62
CA ASP A 59 6.52 6.39 -2.82
C ASP A 59 7.01 7.83 -2.92
N TRP A 60 6.09 8.81 -2.93
CA TRP A 60 6.39 10.23 -2.96
C TRP A 60 6.46 10.82 -1.56
N ASN A 61 7.34 11.80 -1.38
CA ASN A 61 7.34 12.65 -0.19
C ASN A 61 6.53 13.94 -0.46
N ARG A 62 6.27 14.71 0.61
CA ARG A 62 5.52 15.98 0.52
C ARG A 62 6.28 17.10 -0.20
N GLU A 63 7.60 16.97 -0.36
CA GLU A 63 8.45 17.96 -1.02
C GLU A 63 8.49 17.80 -2.56
N GLY A 64 7.88 16.74 -3.09
CA GLY A 64 7.85 16.46 -4.53
C GLY A 64 9.04 15.66 -5.06
N SER A 65 9.81 15.04 -4.15
CA SER A 65 10.73 13.95 -4.49
C SER A 65 10.04 12.61 -4.23
N PHE A 66 10.55 11.53 -4.82
CA PHE A 66 10.07 10.18 -4.53
C PHE A 66 11.23 9.22 -4.36
N ALA A 67 10.98 8.10 -3.68
CA ALA A 67 11.95 7.03 -3.52
C ALA A 67 11.45 5.77 -4.21
N SER A 68 12.37 5.01 -4.78
CA SER A 68 12.11 3.69 -5.35
C SER A 68 13.03 2.66 -4.72
N CYS A 69 12.56 1.43 -4.60
CA CYS A 69 13.38 0.29 -4.19
C CYS A 69 13.20 -0.90 -5.15
N SER A 70 14.22 -1.74 -5.24
CA SER A 70 14.26 -2.84 -6.21
C SER A 70 14.75 -4.15 -5.61
N HIS A 71 14.50 -5.23 -6.35
CA HIS A 71 15.05 -6.55 -6.08
C HIS A 71 16.59 -6.60 -6.14
N ASP A 72 17.23 -5.59 -6.73
CA ASP A 72 18.69 -5.43 -6.71
C ASP A 72 19.27 -4.91 -5.37
N ALA A 73 18.42 -4.83 -4.33
CA ALA A 73 18.73 -4.33 -2.98
C ALA A 73 19.08 -2.83 -2.91
N SER A 74 19.04 -2.10 -4.03
CA SER A 74 19.26 -0.65 -4.06
C SER A 74 17.97 0.13 -3.83
N ALA A 75 18.14 1.37 -3.40
CA ALA A 75 17.10 2.37 -3.42
C ALA A 75 17.65 3.67 -4.02
N TYR A 76 16.80 4.40 -4.74
CA TYR A 76 17.12 5.71 -5.28
C TYR A 76 16.10 6.72 -4.78
N VAL A 77 16.57 7.93 -4.47
CA VAL A 77 15.73 9.10 -4.29
C VAL A 77 15.80 9.94 -5.55
N TRP A 78 14.65 10.27 -6.09
CA TRP A 78 14.49 11.00 -7.33
C TRP A 78 14.00 12.41 -7.00
N SER A 79 14.78 13.40 -7.42
CA SER A 79 14.45 14.81 -7.25
C SER A 79 14.31 15.48 -8.60
N ARG A 80 13.42 16.46 -8.70
CA ARG A 80 13.21 17.23 -9.93
C ARG A 80 14.21 18.38 -10.00
N THR A 81 14.93 18.47 -11.11
CA THR A 81 15.87 19.55 -11.42
C THR A 81 15.51 20.20 -12.76
N ALA A 82 16.22 21.27 -13.13
CA ALA A 82 16.02 21.93 -14.43
C ALA A 82 16.25 20.98 -15.62
N SER A 83 17.13 19.98 -15.47
CA SER A 83 17.42 18.95 -16.48
C SER A 83 16.49 17.73 -16.43
N GLY A 84 15.47 17.74 -15.56
CA GLY A 84 14.57 16.61 -15.34
C GLY A 84 14.86 15.87 -14.03
N TRP A 85 14.56 14.57 -13.99
CA TRP A 85 14.70 13.74 -12.79
C TRP A 85 16.15 13.32 -12.56
N THR A 86 16.68 13.62 -11.37
CA THR A 86 18.02 13.20 -10.96
C THR A 86 17.94 12.12 -9.88
N PRO A 87 18.55 10.94 -10.11
CA PRO A 87 18.65 9.90 -9.10
C PRO A 87 19.79 10.18 -8.10
N GLU A 88 19.52 9.97 -6.83
CA GLU A 88 20.51 9.88 -5.76
C GLU A 88 20.50 8.48 -5.17
N LEU A 89 21.63 7.78 -5.24
CA LEU A 89 21.76 6.41 -4.72
C LEU A 89 21.72 6.40 -3.18
N VAL A 90 20.94 5.48 -2.62
CA VAL A 90 20.87 5.23 -1.19
C VAL A 90 21.48 3.88 -0.85
N PHE A 91 22.53 3.90 -0.03
CA PHE A 91 23.21 2.70 0.44
C PHE A 91 22.42 2.03 1.58
N THR A 92 21.43 1.22 1.23
CA THR A 92 20.47 0.57 2.15
C THR A 92 21.09 -0.44 3.14
N ARG A 93 22.33 -0.89 2.90
CA ARG A 93 23.00 -1.99 3.61
C ARG A 93 22.28 -3.35 3.53
N LEU A 94 21.23 -3.46 2.73
CA LEU A 94 20.55 -4.71 2.40
C LEU A 94 21.38 -5.45 1.34
N ARG A 95 21.32 -6.79 1.33
CA ARG A 95 22.00 -7.64 0.33
C ARG A 95 21.02 -8.49 -0.49
N LEU A 96 19.76 -8.61 -0.07
CA LEU A 96 18.66 -9.22 -0.82
C LEU A 96 17.59 -8.17 -1.17
N ALA A 97 16.64 -8.60 -2.00
CA ALA A 97 15.57 -7.78 -2.55
C ALA A 97 14.88 -6.87 -1.50
N ALA A 98 14.73 -5.59 -1.87
CA ALA A 98 13.78 -4.70 -1.23
C ALA A 98 12.39 -4.98 -1.80
N LEU A 99 11.37 -5.10 -0.94
CA LEU A 99 10.02 -5.57 -1.31
C LEU A 99 8.95 -4.50 -1.14
N CYS A 100 9.14 -3.56 -0.22
CA CYS A 100 8.19 -2.47 0.03
C CYS A 100 8.94 -1.22 0.51
N LEU A 101 8.40 -0.05 0.19
CA LEU A 101 8.93 1.24 0.60
C LEU A 101 7.79 2.19 0.97
N ARG A 102 7.94 2.94 2.07
CA ARG A 102 7.07 4.08 2.39
C ARG A 102 7.87 5.23 2.99
N TRP A 103 7.57 6.46 2.55
CA TRP A 103 8.08 7.68 3.18
C TRP A 103 7.42 7.92 4.52
N SER A 104 8.20 8.50 5.43
CA SER A 104 7.67 9.06 6.65
C SER A 104 6.84 10.30 6.34
N PRO A 105 5.73 10.57 7.06
CA PRO A 105 4.87 11.73 6.84
C PRO A 105 5.60 13.08 6.94
N ASN A 106 6.70 13.13 7.70
CA ASN A 106 7.55 14.32 7.85
C ASN A 106 8.53 14.54 6.67
N GLY A 107 8.69 13.58 5.75
CA GLY A 107 9.57 13.69 4.59
C GLY A 107 11.07 13.50 4.87
N ASP A 108 11.50 13.44 6.13
CA ASP A 108 12.92 13.37 6.50
C ASP A 108 13.52 11.95 6.37
N ALA A 109 12.67 10.92 6.30
CA ALA A 109 13.07 9.52 6.25
C ALA A 109 12.09 8.66 5.44
N PHE A 110 12.55 7.48 5.03
CA PHE A 110 11.70 6.42 4.47
C PHE A 110 12.14 5.05 4.98
N ALA A 111 11.19 4.12 5.01
CA ALA A 111 11.40 2.74 5.45
C ALA A 111 11.37 1.79 4.26
N ILE A 112 12.23 0.78 4.28
CA ILE A 112 12.27 -0.31 3.30
C ILE A 112 12.16 -1.64 4.02
N GLY A 113 11.17 -2.45 3.65
CA GLY A 113 11.10 -3.87 4.03
C GLY A 113 11.80 -4.75 3.00
N SER A 114 12.49 -5.79 3.46
CA SER A 114 13.31 -6.68 2.61
C SER A 114 13.01 -8.16 2.83
N SER A 115 13.34 -8.97 1.82
CA SER A 115 13.42 -10.44 1.93
C SER A 115 14.53 -10.92 2.87
N GLU A 116 15.45 -10.03 3.30
CA GLU A 116 16.41 -10.29 4.37
C GLU A 116 15.81 -10.35 5.77
N LYS A 117 14.48 -10.25 5.90
CA LYS A 117 13.78 -10.28 7.19
C LYS A 117 14.11 -9.06 8.06
N ARG A 118 14.51 -7.97 7.41
CA ARG A 118 14.92 -6.72 8.04
C ARG A 118 14.20 -5.54 7.43
N ILE A 119 14.16 -4.49 8.22
CA ILE A 119 13.70 -3.17 7.81
C ILE A 119 14.90 -2.23 7.85
N CYS A 120 15.04 -1.43 6.79
CA CYS A 120 16.01 -0.37 6.70
C CYS A 120 15.30 0.99 6.77
N ILE A 121 15.76 1.87 7.67
CA ILE A 121 15.32 3.26 7.74
C ILE A 121 16.42 4.12 7.11
N CYS A 122 16.06 4.81 6.04
CA CYS A 122 16.93 5.75 5.34
C CYS A 122 16.52 7.17 5.70
N HIS A 123 17.47 8.01 6.08
CA HIS A 123 17.23 9.40 6.46
C HIS A 123 18.28 10.32 5.85
N ARG A 124 17.93 11.60 5.67
CA ARG A 124 18.84 12.60 5.13
C ARG A 124 19.85 13.04 6.19
N ASP A 125 21.13 12.75 5.98
CA ASP A 125 22.22 13.35 6.77
C ASP A 125 22.52 14.75 6.22
N LYS A 126 21.93 15.77 6.87
CA LYS A 126 22.08 17.19 6.46
C LYS A 126 23.53 17.66 6.52
N ARG A 127 24.38 17.08 7.37
CA ARG A 127 25.79 17.50 7.51
C ARG A 127 26.62 17.05 6.32
N ASN A 128 26.39 15.83 5.85
CA ASN A 128 27.16 15.24 4.76
C ASN A 128 26.45 15.32 3.40
N ASN A 129 25.23 15.89 3.38
CA ASN A 129 24.38 16.01 2.20
C ASN A 129 24.17 14.68 1.46
N CYS A 130 23.96 13.59 2.21
CA CYS A 130 23.79 12.24 1.68
C CYS A 130 22.72 11.47 2.45
N TRP A 131 22.31 10.32 1.92
CA TRP A 131 21.41 9.41 2.62
C TRP A 131 22.16 8.43 3.52
N ALA A 132 21.74 8.38 4.78
CA ALA A 132 22.24 7.43 5.76
C ALA A 132 21.20 6.35 6.05
N ALA A 133 21.63 5.09 6.12
CA ALA A 133 20.78 3.94 6.35
C ALA A 133 21.05 3.29 7.72
N ARG A 134 19.99 2.93 8.43
CA ARG A 134 20.04 2.18 9.70
C ARG A 134 19.10 0.97 9.64
N LEU A 135 19.62 -0.19 10.01
CA LEU A 135 18.85 -1.44 10.03
C LEU A 135 18.20 -1.67 11.40
N ILE A 136 16.93 -2.04 11.39
CA ILE A 136 16.25 -2.61 12.56
C ILE A 136 16.72 -4.06 12.72
N ARG A 137 17.52 -4.33 13.76
CA ARG A 137 18.20 -5.63 13.93
C ARG A 137 17.30 -6.73 14.48
N LYS A 138 16.38 -6.41 15.38
CA LYS A 138 15.37 -7.33 15.91
C LYS A 138 14.09 -7.03 15.15
N CYS A 139 13.72 -7.89 14.21
CA CYS A 139 12.59 -7.69 13.30
C CYS A 139 11.91 -9.06 13.08
N HIS A 140 11.43 -9.30 11.87
CA HIS A 140 10.71 -10.50 11.47
C HIS A 140 11.61 -11.75 11.32
N SER A 141 10.97 -12.91 11.30
CA SER A 141 11.63 -14.21 11.04
C SER A 141 11.55 -14.63 9.56
N SER A 142 10.83 -13.86 8.75
CA SER A 142 10.64 -14.05 7.30
C SER A 142 10.58 -12.70 6.56
N SER A 143 10.32 -12.73 5.25
CA SER A 143 10.32 -11.55 4.38
C SER A 143 9.31 -10.49 4.82
N VAL A 144 9.74 -9.22 4.84
CA VAL A 144 8.87 -8.08 5.17
C VAL A 144 8.03 -7.69 3.95
N THR A 145 6.71 -7.78 4.07
CA THR A 145 5.76 -7.63 2.94
C THR A 145 5.19 -6.23 2.80
N ALA A 146 5.02 -5.50 3.91
CA ALA A 146 4.59 -4.11 3.93
C ALA A 146 5.15 -3.38 5.14
N VAL A 147 5.26 -2.06 5.00
CA VAL A 147 5.64 -1.13 6.06
C VAL A 147 4.68 0.07 6.02
N ALA A 148 4.33 0.63 7.18
CA ALA A 148 3.48 1.81 7.28
C ALA A 148 3.91 2.68 8.44
N TRP A 149 4.22 3.95 8.16
CA TRP A 149 4.56 4.94 9.16
C TRP A 149 3.31 5.42 9.87
N HIS A 150 3.41 5.58 11.18
CA HIS A 150 2.40 6.27 11.95
C HIS A 150 2.38 7.77 11.58
N PRO A 151 1.24 8.47 11.62
CA PRO A 151 1.12 9.87 11.17
C PRO A 151 2.09 10.87 11.83
N ASP A 152 2.53 10.60 13.06
CA ASP A 152 3.52 11.41 13.78
C ASP A 152 4.99 11.19 13.34
N GLY A 153 5.26 10.16 12.52
CA GLY A 153 6.60 9.77 12.09
C GLY A 153 7.47 9.07 13.14
N SER A 154 6.94 8.76 14.33
CA SER A 154 7.68 8.14 15.44
C SER A 154 7.62 6.61 15.42
N LEU A 155 6.49 6.05 14.94
CA LEU A 155 6.28 4.60 14.87
C LEU A 155 6.34 4.08 13.45
N LEU A 156 6.78 2.83 13.32
CA LEU A 156 6.69 2.07 12.09
C LEU A 156 6.01 0.73 12.35
N ALA A 157 4.92 0.45 11.65
CA ALA A 157 4.33 -0.89 11.58
C ALA A 157 4.91 -1.66 10.38
N SER A 158 5.06 -2.97 10.52
CA SER A 158 5.40 -3.85 9.40
C SER A 158 4.73 -5.21 9.49
N THR A 159 4.47 -5.81 8.34
CA THR A 159 3.97 -7.18 8.20
C THR A 159 4.99 -8.07 7.51
N SER A 160 4.85 -9.39 7.70
CA SER A 160 5.76 -10.36 7.14
C SER A 160 5.07 -11.66 6.72
N THR A 161 5.76 -12.43 5.88
CA THR A 161 5.38 -13.79 5.52
C THR A 161 5.50 -14.78 6.69
N ASP A 162 6.02 -14.37 7.84
CA ASP A 162 5.91 -15.13 9.09
C ASP A 162 4.52 -15.01 9.76
N GLY A 163 3.62 -14.24 9.16
CA GLY A 163 2.26 -14.03 9.67
C GLY A 163 2.19 -13.09 10.87
N ARG A 164 3.25 -12.34 11.16
CA ARG A 164 3.29 -11.37 12.24
C ARG A 164 3.19 -9.95 11.70
N CYS A 165 2.57 -9.09 12.50
CA CYS A 165 2.68 -7.65 12.38
C CYS A 165 3.43 -7.12 13.60
N MET A 166 4.50 -6.38 13.37
CA MET A 166 5.34 -5.80 14.42
C MET A 166 5.28 -4.27 14.37
N LEU A 167 5.35 -3.65 15.54
CA LEU A 167 5.45 -2.20 15.69
C LEU A 167 6.82 -1.84 16.27
N PHE A 168 7.48 -0.85 15.70
CA PHE A 168 8.80 -0.40 16.10
C PHE A 168 8.82 1.06 16.48
N ASP A 169 9.70 1.40 17.41
CA ASP A 169 10.16 2.77 17.57
C ASP A 169 11.15 3.11 16.45
N ALA A 170 10.74 4.02 15.56
CA ALA A 170 11.52 4.47 14.43
C ALA A 170 12.10 5.88 14.64
N CYS A 171 11.97 6.46 15.86
CA CYS A 171 12.56 7.76 16.18
C CYS A 171 14.07 7.75 15.94
N MET A 172 14.51 8.66 15.08
CA MET A 172 15.91 8.82 14.76
C MET A 172 16.58 9.72 15.81
N PRO A 173 17.71 9.30 16.41
CA PRO A 173 18.48 10.15 17.33
C PRO A 173 18.90 11.43 16.61
N GLY A 174 18.55 12.59 17.17
CA GLY A 174 18.86 13.91 16.59
C GLY A 174 17.73 14.55 15.78
N THR A 175 16.59 13.87 15.60
CA THR A 175 15.33 14.52 15.22
C THR A 175 14.59 14.98 16.48
N SER A 176 13.80 16.05 16.39
CA SER A 176 13.25 16.81 17.53
C SER A 176 12.14 16.11 18.35
N ALA A 177 12.12 14.78 18.40
CA ALA A 177 11.21 14.02 19.25
C ALA A 177 11.98 13.46 20.46
N GLY A 178 11.59 13.93 21.64
CA GLY A 178 12.19 13.57 22.93
C GLY A 178 12.02 12.11 23.33
N ALA A 179 12.85 11.74 24.30
CA ALA A 179 13.01 10.48 25.05
C ALA A 179 11.90 9.40 24.94
N SER A 180 12.31 8.14 24.69
CA SER A 180 12.26 7.06 25.71
C SER A 180 12.35 5.62 25.17
N SER A 181 12.81 5.36 23.93
CA SER A 181 13.24 4.00 23.57
C SER A 181 14.37 3.99 22.53
N SER A 182 15.19 2.93 22.54
CA SER A 182 16.26 2.78 21.55
C SER A 182 15.67 2.56 20.16
N PHE A 183 16.21 3.21 19.14
CA PHE A 183 15.85 2.97 17.73
C PHE A 183 15.74 1.48 17.42
N GLY A 184 14.63 1.06 16.80
CA GLY A 184 14.36 -0.32 16.41
C GLY A 184 13.90 -1.23 17.55
N THR A 185 13.44 -0.67 18.67
CA THR A 185 12.79 -1.45 19.74
C THR A 185 11.44 -1.96 19.25
N VAL A 186 11.17 -3.25 19.44
CA VAL A 186 9.85 -3.85 19.18
C VAL A 186 8.91 -3.45 20.32
N LEU A 187 7.81 -2.80 19.98
CA LEU A 187 6.81 -2.27 20.91
C LEU A 187 5.57 -3.16 20.98
N LEU A 188 5.25 -3.79 19.86
CA LEU A 188 4.12 -4.70 19.72
C LEU A 188 4.50 -5.80 18.73
N ASP A 189 4.02 -7.00 19.00
CA ASP A 189 4.15 -8.14 18.12
C ASP A 189 2.86 -8.95 18.14
N ILE A 190 2.08 -8.85 17.07
CA ILE A 190 0.74 -9.41 16.95
C ILE A 190 0.66 -10.39 15.78
N GLN A 191 -0.16 -11.42 15.95
CA GLN A 191 -0.46 -12.36 14.89
C GLN A 191 -1.43 -11.68 13.90
N ALA A 192 -1.00 -11.53 12.64
CA ALA A 192 -1.74 -10.83 11.58
C ALA A 192 -2.95 -11.64 11.03
N GLY A 193 -3.45 -12.63 11.77
CA GLY A 193 -4.39 -13.64 11.31
C GLY A 193 -3.70 -14.93 10.85
N SER A 194 -4.34 -15.69 9.96
CA SER A 194 -3.77 -16.90 9.38
C SER A 194 -2.99 -16.58 8.09
N GLY A 195 -1.81 -17.19 7.94
CA GLY A 195 -0.96 -16.98 6.76
C GLY A 195 -0.14 -15.69 6.79
N TRP A 196 0.25 -15.19 5.62
CA TRP A 196 1.13 -14.02 5.47
C TRP A 196 0.40 -12.72 5.80
N GLY A 197 1.05 -11.79 6.50
CA GLY A 197 0.56 -10.40 6.56
C GLY A 197 0.83 -9.70 5.24
N LEU A 198 -0.10 -8.88 4.75
CA LEU A 198 -0.05 -8.31 3.40
C LEU A 198 -0.11 -6.78 3.37
N GLY A 199 -1.15 -6.20 3.97
CA GLY A 199 -1.42 -4.77 3.92
C GLY A 199 -1.45 -4.14 5.31
N LEU A 200 -1.04 -2.88 5.38
CA LEU A 200 -1.07 -2.06 6.59
C LEU A 200 -1.60 -0.67 6.26
N SER A 201 -2.45 -0.12 7.14
CA SER A 201 -2.89 1.26 7.04
C SER A 201 -3.15 1.84 8.43
N TRP A 202 -2.60 3.01 8.72
CA TRP A 202 -2.90 3.76 9.92
C TRP A 202 -4.13 4.65 9.72
N SER A 203 -4.94 4.84 10.76
CA SER A 203 -5.98 5.86 10.72
C SER A 203 -5.34 7.27 10.71
N PRO A 204 -6.07 8.31 10.24
CA PRO A 204 -5.54 9.67 10.16
C PRO A 204 -5.00 10.22 11.50
N SER A 205 -5.64 9.88 12.61
CA SER A 205 -5.19 10.20 13.98
C SER A 205 -4.00 9.36 14.44
N GLY A 206 -3.83 8.19 13.83
CA GLY A 206 -2.84 7.20 14.22
C GLY A 206 -3.29 6.28 15.37
N ASP A 207 -4.49 6.46 15.92
CA ASP A 207 -4.97 5.62 17.04
C ASP A 207 -5.37 4.19 16.60
N GLN A 208 -5.65 3.97 15.32
CA GLN A 208 -6.05 2.67 14.78
C GLN A 208 -5.08 2.19 13.69
N LEU A 209 -4.87 0.88 13.64
CA LEU A 209 -4.06 0.20 12.62
C LEU A 209 -4.89 -0.93 11.99
N ALA A 210 -5.12 -0.85 10.69
CA ALA A 210 -5.73 -1.91 9.90
C ALA A 210 -4.65 -2.84 9.33
N ILE A 211 -4.87 -4.15 9.43
CA ILE A 211 -3.94 -5.20 9.03
C ILE A 211 -4.71 -6.23 8.22
N SER A 212 -4.21 -6.55 7.01
CA SER A 212 -4.76 -7.63 6.20
C SER A 212 -3.80 -8.81 6.13
N SER A 213 -4.35 -10.01 6.00
CA SER A 213 -3.59 -11.22 5.75
C SER A 213 -4.15 -12.10 4.66
N HIS A 214 -3.29 -12.98 4.18
CA HIS A 214 -3.59 -14.00 3.19
C HIS A 214 -4.68 -14.99 3.64
N GLY A 215 -5.01 -15.03 4.92
CA GLY A 215 -6.11 -15.82 5.47
C GLY A 215 -7.51 -15.25 5.21
N SER A 216 -7.64 -14.22 4.35
CA SER A 216 -8.87 -13.45 4.17
C SER A 216 -9.38 -12.88 5.51
N VAL A 217 -8.47 -12.26 6.26
CA VAL A 217 -8.79 -11.62 7.55
C VAL A 217 -8.38 -10.15 7.51
N LEU A 218 -9.27 -9.29 7.99
CA LEU A 218 -9.00 -7.89 8.31
C LEU A 218 -8.99 -7.73 9.83
N GLN A 219 -7.87 -7.31 10.41
CA GLN A 219 -7.75 -6.98 11.82
C GLN A 219 -7.64 -5.46 12.02
N ILE A 220 -8.34 -4.95 13.02
CA ILE A 220 -8.23 -3.57 13.48
C ILE A 220 -7.64 -3.60 14.89
N ALA A 221 -6.46 -3.02 15.05
CA ALA A 221 -5.86 -2.74 16.35
C ALA A 221 -6.08 -1.27 16.71
N SER A 222 -6.20 -0.97 18.00
CA SER A 222 -6.47 0.38 18.53
C SER A 222 -5.67 0.68 19.79
N GLY A 223 -5.72 1.93 20.24
CA GLY A 223 -5.10 2.39 21.49
C GLY A 223 -3.67 2.88 21.32
N PHE A 224 -3.30 3.28 20.10
CA PHE A 224 -1.95 3.77 19.80
C PHE A 224 -1.70 5.20 20.29
N GLN A 225 -2.75 5.98 20.50
CA GLN A 225 -2.65 7.38 20.90
C GLN A 225 -2.02 7.58 22.29
N ARG A 226 -2.16 6.60 23.21
CA ARG A 226 -1.55 6.66 24.55
C ARG A 226 -0.02 6.60 24.53
N ARG A 227 0.60 5.96 23.54
CA ARG A 227 2.07 5.98 23.44
C ARG A 227 2.59 7.38 23.19
N ILE A 228 1.90 8.12 22.33
CA ILE A 228 2.27 9.47 21.93
C ILE A 228 2.15 10.43 23.12
N GLN A 229 1.12 10.25 23.95
CA GLN A 229 0.81 11.16 25.05
C GLN A 229 1.56 10.83 26.35
N GLU A 230 1.73 9.54 26.67
CA GLU A 230 2.20 9.09 27.99
C GLU A 230 3.51 8.28 27.92
N GLY A 231 4.07 8.06 26.72
CA GLY A 231 5.25 7.20 26.53
C GLY A 231 4.98 5.72 26.84
N SER A 232 3.71 5.33 26.99
CA SER A 232 3.28 4.01 27.42
C SER A 232 2.73 3.19 26.26
N THR A 233 3.15 1.92 26.16
CA THR A 233 2.52 0.94 25.26
C THR A 233 1.30 0.27 25.88
N ALA A 234 0.95 0.64 27.13
CA ALA A 234 -0.23 0.13 27.83
C ALA A 234 -1.51 0.71 27.23
N GLY A 235 -2.07 -0.01 26.25
CA GLY A 235 -3.27 0.42 25.54
C GLY A 235 -3.41 -0.24 24.17
N PHE A 236 -2.32 -0.74 23.60
CA PHE A 236 -2.36 -1.45 22.32
C PHE A 236 -3.19 -2.72 22.46
N GLN A 237 -4.31 -2.77 21.74
CA GLN A 237 -5.19 -3.93 21.78
C GLN A 237 -5.78 -4.21 20.41
N LEU A 238 -5.97 -5.50 20.12
CA LEU A 238 -6.79 -5.92 19.00
C LEU A 238 -8.24 -5.51 19.30
N GLN A 239 -8.77 -4.60 18.51
CA GLN A 239 -10.15 -4.14 18.65
C GLN A 239 -11.12 -5.12 18.01
N GLN A 240 -10.83 -5.57 16.79
CA GLN A 240 -11.71 -6.45 16.03
C GLN A 240 -10.93 -7.30 15.02
N MET A 241 -11.43 -8.50 14.77
CA MET A 241 -10.99 -9.39 13.68
C MET A 241 -12.22 -9.73 12.83
N LEU A 242 -12.15 -9.36 11.55
CA LEU A 242 -13.20 -9.57 10.56
C LEU A 242 -12.76 -10.69 9.61
N GLY A 243 -13.45 -11.82 9.64
CA GLY A 243 -13.30 -12.87 8.63
C GLY A 243 -14.01 -12.44 7.35
N LEU A 244 -13.27 -12.37 6.24
CA LEU A 244 -13.79 -11.93 4.95
C LEU A 244 -14.40 -13.14 4.21
N GLN A 245 -15.59 -13.55 4.65
CA GLN A 245 -16.37 -14.64 4.05
C GLN A 245 -16.65 -14.32 2.58
N GLU A 246 -16.41 -15.28 1.68
CA GLU A 246 -16.56 -15.12 0.22
C GLU A 246 -15.75 -13.97 -0.41
N MET A 247 -14.64 -13.57 0.21
CA MET A 247 -13.68 -12.62 -0.37
C MET A 247 -12.29 -13.23 -0.42
N LEU A 248 -11.56 -12.91 -1.50
CA LEU A 248 -10.14 -13.23 -1.58
C LEU A 248 -9.35 -12.25 -0.70
N PRO A 249 -8.09 -12.55 -0.37
CA PRO A 249 -7.36 -11.73 0.59
C PRO A 249 -7.17 -10.28 0.12
N LEU A 250 -7.21 -9.34 1.06
CA LEU A 250 -6.89 -7.94 0.80
C LEU A 250 -5.38 -7.76 0.75
N ARG A 251 -4.90 -7.07 -0.28
CA ARG A 251 -3.47 -6.79 -0.50
C ARG A 251 -3.07 -5.40 -0.06
N CYS A 252 -3.96 -4.42 -0.24
CA CYS A 252 -3.74 -3.01 0.05
C CYS A 252 -4.99 -2.41 0.70
N MET A 253 -4.79 -1.40 1.55
CA MET A 253 -5.85 -0.74 2.31
C MET A 253 -5.51 0.72 2.56
N GLY A 254 -6.53 1.52 2.84
CA GLY A 254 -6.37 2.92 3.20
C GLY A 254 -7.53 3.46 4.03
N TYR A 255 -7.25 4.13 5.14
CA TYR A 255 -8.28 4.86 5.87
C TYR A 255 -8.70 6.12 5.10
N LEU A 256 -10.00 6.33 4.97
CA LEU A 256 -10.59 7.58 4.46
C LEU A 256 -11.03 8.51 5.60
N SER A 257 -11.28 7.97 6.79
CA SER A 257 -11.53 8.72 8.03
C SER A 257 -11.32 7.78 9.22
N GLU A 258 -11.51 8.25 10.45
CA GLU A 258 -11.48 7.38 11.65
C GLU A 258 -12.56 6.27 11.64
N THR A 259 -13.57 6.42 10.79
CA THR A 259 -14.73 5.52 10.71
C THR A 259 -14.88 4.87 9.35
N LYS A 260 -14.02 5.16 8.36
CA LYS A 260 -14.14 4.61 7.01
C LYS A 260 -12.80 4.08 6.54
N LEU A 261 -12.80 2.82 6.10
CA LEU A 261 -11.64 2.09 5.62
C LEU A 261 -11.95 1.48 4.27
N ILE A 262 -11.05 1.64 3.31
CA ILE A 262 -11.13 0.93 2.03
C ILE A 262 -10.04 -0.12 1.91
N GLY A 263 -10.33 -1.17 1.13
CA GLY A 263 -9.40 -2.26 0.89
C GLY A 263 -9.65 -2.93 -0.45
N ALA A 264 -8.59 -3.45 -1.05
CA ALA A 264 -8.63 -4.15 -2.33
C ALA A 264 -7.54 -5.23 -2.37
N GLY A 265 -7.70 -6.23 -3.23
CA GLY A 265 -6.73 -7.30 -3.33
C GLY A 265 -6.94 -8.28 -4.46
N PHE A 266 -6.91 -9.57 -4.13
CA PHE A 266 -6.81 -10.66 -5.10
C PHE A 266 -8.05 -10.89 -5.96
N ASP A 267 -9.18 -10.30 -5.58
CA ASP A 267 -10.43 -10.35 -6.33
C ASP A 267 -10.60 -9.22 -7.34
N GLY A 268 -9.70 -8.25 -7.38
CA GLY A 268 -9.79 -7.10 -8.30
C GLY A 268 -10.81 -6.04 -7.87
N GLU A 269 -11.47 -6.21 -6.73
CA GLU A 269 -12.55 -5.31 -6.27
C GLU A 269 -12.08 -4.37 -5.16
N VAL A 270 -12.86 -3.31 -4.95
CA VAL A 270 -12.65 -2.35 -3.86
C VAL A 270 -13.82 -2.40 -2.89
N TYR A 271 -13.52 -2.58 -1.61
CA TYR A 271 -14.50 -2.70 -0.55
C TYR A 271 -14.41 -1.50 0.40
N LEU A 272 -15.55 -1.13 1.00
CA LEU A 272 -15.65 -0.11 2.03
C LEU A 272 -16.16 -0.74 3.32
N TRP A 273 -15.44 -0.51 4.42
CA TRP A 273 -15.88 -0.78 5.77
C TRP A 273 -16.18 0.52 6.51
N GLU A 274 -17.22 0.49 7.32
CA GLU A 274 -17.63 1.59 8.18
C GLU A 274 -17.65 1.16 9.65
N LYS A 275 -17.14 2.03 10.52
CA LYS A 275 -17.23 1.92 11.97
C LYS A 275 -18.56 2.47 12.46
N ARG A 276 -19.42 1.60 12.97
CA ARG A 276 -20.70 1.98 13.58
C ARG A 276 -20.46 2.78 14.87
N ALA A 277 -21.50 3.47 15.33
CA ALA A 277 -21.47 4.22 16.59
C ALA A 277 -21.04 3.39 17.82
N GLY A 278 -21.28 2.06 17.80
CA GLY A 278 -20.83 1.13 18.83
C GLY A 278 -19.34 0.74 18.75
N GLY A 279 -18.59 1.28 17.78
CA GLY A 279 -17.17 1.00 17.58
C GLY A 279 -16.88 -0.25 16.73
N GLU A 280 -17.89 -1.04 16.39
CA GLU A 280 -17.79 -2.21 15.51
C GLU A 280 -17.65 -1.78 14.04
N TRP A 281 -16.69 -2.37 13.36
CA TRP A 281 -16.51 -2.26 11.92
C TRP A 281 -17.38 -3.28 11.19
N VAL A 282 -18.07 -2.83 10.15
CA VAL A 282 -18.88 -3.67 9.26
C VAL A 282 -18.61 -3.30 7.82
N MET A 283 -18.81 -4.25 6.90
CA MET A 283 -18.75 -3.97 5.47
C MET A 283 -19.96 -3.12 5.08
N ALA A 284 -19.71 -1.95 4.49
CA ALA A 284 -20.72 -0.96 4.15
C ALA A 284 -21.09 -1.00 2.66
N ALA A 285 -20.10 -1.18 1.78
CA ALA A 285 -20.33 -1.24 0.34
C ALA A 285 -19.32 -2.13 -0.38
N THR A 286 -19.81 -2.80 -1.43
CA THR A 286 -19.03 -3.35 -2.55
C THR A 286 -19.18 -2.40 -3.75
N PRO A 287 -18.32 -2.47 -4.78
CA PRO A 287 -18.54 -1.69 -6.00
C PRO A 287 -19.93 -2.01 -6.56
N GLU A 288 -20.61 -1.01 -7.16
CA GLU A 288 -21.87 -1.29 -7.88
C GLU A 288 -21.59 -2.44 -8.85
N PRO A 289 -22.37 -3.54 -8.81
CA PRO A 289 -22.20 -4.60 -9.80
C PRO A 289 -22.49 -3.96 -11.16
N THR A 290 -21.45 -3.81 -11.98
CA THR A 290 -21.67 -3.62 -13.41
C THR A 290 -22.56 -4.75 -13.85
N ALA A 291 -23.77 -4.42 -14.28
CA ALA A 291 -24.80 -5.37 -14.68
C ALA A 291 -24.27 -6.30 -15.78
N VAL A 292 -23.68 -7.42 -15.36
CA VAL A 292 -23.34 -8.56 -16.19
C VAL A 292 -23.89 -9.78 -15.48
N LEU A 293 -25.08 -10.15 -15.94
CA LEU A 293 -25.83 -11.38 -15.75
C LEU A 293 -25.02 -12.54 -15.18
N CYS A 294 -25.31 -12.92 -13.93
CA CYS A 294 -25.29 -14.31 -13.52
C CYS A 294 -26.65 -14.57 -12.87
N GLU A 295 -27.47 -15.38 -13.55
CA GLU A 295 -28.69 -15.93 -12.94
C GLU A 295 -28.29 -16.58 -11.62
N ALA A 296 -28.87 -16.09 -10.53
CA ALA A 296 -28.65 -16.62 -9.20
C ALA A 296 -29.23 -18.04 -9.12
N SER A 297 -28.42 -19.06 -9.41
CA SER A 297 -28.73 -20.41 -8.97
C SER A 297 -28.49 -20.46 -7.45
N ASN A 298 -29.52 -20.09 -6.70
CA ASN A 298 -29.56 -20.16 -5.24
C ASN A 298 -29.53 -21.63 -4.77
N HIS A 299 -28.35 -22.21 -4.65
CA HIS A 299 -28.13 -23.41 -3.85
C HIS A 299 -27.50 -23.02 -2.51
N PRO A 300 -28.16 -23.29 -1.36
CA PRO A 300 -27.59 -22.97 -0.05
C PRO A 300 -26.29 -23.74 0.17
N GLY A 301 -25.21 -23.01 0.46
CA GLY A 301 -23.88 -23.57 0.76
C GLY A 301 -22.87 -23.60 -0.39
N GLN A 302 -23.22 -23.12 -1.58
CA GLN A 302 -22.24 -22.92 -2.66
C GLN A 302 -21.86 -21.44 -2.80
N PRO A 303 -20.55 -21.10 -2.90
CA PRO A 303 -20.13 -19.73 -3.11
C PRO A 303 -20.59 -19.20 -4.46
N SER A 304 -20.77 -17.87 -4.55
CA SER A 304 -21.23 -17.20 -5.76
C SER A 304 -20.40 -17.56 -7.00
N ALA A 305 -21.02 -17.54 -8.19
CA ALA A 305 -20.32 -17.83 -9.45
C ALA A 305 -19.12 -16.88 -9.66
N ALA A 306 -19.33 -15.58 -9.40
CA ALA A 306 -18.28 -14.56 -9.45
C ALA A 306 -17.11 -14.87 -8.51
N PHE A 307 -17.37 -15.33 -7.28
CA PHE A 307 -16.30 -15.76 -6.37
C PHE A 307 -15.58 -17.01 -6.87
N ARG A 308 -16.29 -17.98 -7.44
CA ARG A 308 -15.68 -19.20 -8.00
C ARG A 308 -14.74 -18.89 -9.16
N ASP A 309 -15.13 -18.00 -10.07
CA ASP A 309 -14.30 -17.59 -11.20
C ASP A 309 -13.02 -16.87 -10.73
N LYS A 310 -13.15 -15.97 -9.76
CA LYS A 310 -12.01 -15.27 -9.16
C LYS A 310 -11.10 -16.21 -8.37
N LEU A 311 -11.67 -17.15 -7.63
CA LEU A 311 -10.90 -18.18 -6.93
C LEU A 311 -10.16 -19.09 -7.91
N ALA A 312 -10.74 -19.40 -9.07
CA ALA A 312 -10.07 -20.14 -10.13
C ALA A 312 -8.90 -19.36 -10.71
N LEU A 313 -9.09 -18.07 -11.01
CA LEU A 313 -8.03 -17.16 -11.48
C LEU A 313 -6.90 -17.02 -10.44
N PHE A 314 -7.25 -16.91 -9.15
CA PHE A 314 -6.29 -16.85 -8.06
C PHE A 314 -5.44 -18.12 -7.97
N LYS A 315 -6.07 -19.29 -8.09
CA LYS A 315 -5.37 -20.59 -8.12
C LYS A 315 -4.49 -20.74 -9.37
N SER A 316 -4.95 -20.32 -10.54
CA SER A 316 -4.14 -20.40 -11.77
C SER A 316 -2.95 -19.45 -11.73
N ASN A 317 -3.07 -18.24 -11.15
CA ASN A 317 -1.96 -17.30 -11.02
C ASN A 317 -0.88 -17.78 -10.03
N SER A 318 -1.20 -18.68 -9.10
CA SER A 318 -0.21 -19.34 -8.24
C SER A 318 0.61 -20.44 -8.93
N LEU A 319 0.19 -20.88 -10.13
CA LEU A 319 0.90 -21.81 -10.99
C LEU A 319 1.55 -20.99 -12.11
N GLN A 320 2.80 -20.61 -11.89
CA GLN A 320 3.57 -19.75 -12.79
C GLN A 320 3.70 -20.38 -14.19
N ASP A 321 2.94 -19.88 -15.15
CA ASP A 321 3.33 -19.85 -16.57
C ASP A 321 3.08 -18.43 -17.09
N SER A 322 4.16 -17.75 -17.41
CA SER A 322 4.23 -16.34 -17.82
C SER A 322 3.74 -16.13 -19.27
N SER A 323 2.67 -16.81 -19.68
CA SER A 323 2.23 -16.84 -21.08
C SER A 323 0.72 -16.95 -21.28
N ILE A 324 -0.11 -16.44 -20.35
CA ILE A 324 -1.54 -16.28 -20.65
C ILE A 324 -1.69 -15.14 -21.66
N LYS A 325 -1.81 -15.51 -22.93
CA LYS A 325 -2.34 -14.66 -24.00
C LYS A 325 -3.76 -14.29 -23.60
N HIS A 326 -3.97 -13.05 -23.15
CA HIS A 326 -5.31 -12.49 -23.05
C HIS A 326 -5.90 -12.44 -24.46
N ASP A 327 -7.03 -13.10 -24.65
CA ASP A 327 -7.85 -12.95 -25.84
C ASP A 327 -8.43 -11.53 -25.82
N GLU A 328 -8.03 -10.68 -26.78
CA GLU A 328 -8.47 -9.28 -26.91
C GLU A 328 -10.00 -9.15 -27.15
N SER A 329 -10.71 -10.26 -27.29
CA SER A 329 -12.14 -10.31 -27.61
C SER A 329 -13.09 -10.16 -26.41
N THR A 330 -12.58 -10.12 -25.17
CA THR A 330 -13.42 -9.98 -23.94
C THR A 330 -13.18 -8.67 -23.18
N ASP A 331 -12.86 -7.56 -23.86
CA ASP A 331 -12.87 -6.22 -23.25
C ASP A 331 -14.31 -5.69 -23.04
N LYS A 332 -15.15 -6.51 -22.40
CA LYS A 332 -16.51 -6.14 -22.01
C LYS A 332 -16.43 -5.23 -20.78
N ARG A 333 -16.31 -3.91 -21.01
CA ARG A 333 -16.76 -2.82 -20.13
C ARG A 333 -16.73 -3.12 -18.61
N GLU A 334 -15.56 -3.44 -18.06
CA GLU A 334 -15.40 -3.60 -16.61
C GLU A 334 -15.12 -2.22 -15.98
N ALA A 335 -15.93 -1.83 -15.00
CA ALA A 335 -15.75 -0.59 -14.24
C ALA A 335 -14.60 -0.68 -13.20
N GLY A 336 -13.97 -1.85 -13.06
CA GLY A 336 -12.92 -2.15 -12.08
C GLY A 336 -11.70 -2.82 -12.69
N HIS A 337 -10.89 -3.45 -11.83
CA HIS A 337 -9.70 -4.20 -12.26
C HIS A 337 -10.08 -5.61 -12.72
N SER A 338 -9.45 -6.07 -13.81
CA SER A 338 -9.65 -7.43 -14.33
C SER A 338 -8.71 -8.46 -13.69
N ASN A 339 -7.86 -8.02 -12.76
CA ASN A 339 -6.86 -8.83 -12.06
C ASN A 339 -6.57 -8.23 -10.67
N VAL A 340 -5.65 -8.83 -9.92
CA VAL A 340 -5.27 -8.43 -8.55
C VAL A 340 -4.94 -6.93 -8.46
N VAL A 341 -5.55 -6.25 -7.49
CA VAL A 341 -5.15 -4.91 -7.06
C VAL A 341 -3.95 -5.03 -6.12
N VAL A 342 -2.83 -4.41 -6.49
CA VAL A 342 -1.56 -4.56 -5.76
C VAL A 342 -1.19 -3.38 -4.89
N ASP A 343 -1.61 -2.18 -5.27
CA ASP A 343 -1.24 -0.95 -4.61
C ASP A 343 -2.40 0.04 -4.61
N MET A 344 -2.42 0.88 -3.59
CA MET A 344 -3.46 1.86 -3.34
C MET A 344 -2.83 3.14 -2.81
N HIS A 345 -3.26 4.27 -3.36
CA HIS A 345 -2.85 5.59 -2.89
C HIS A 345 -4.06 6.43 -2.51
N ILE A 346 -4.09 6.91 -1.27
CA ILE A 346 -5.14 7.79 -0.74
C ILE A 346 -4.74 9.24 -0.99
N PHE A 347 -5.61 10.00 -1.68
CA PHE A 347 -5.36 11.42 -1.88
C PHE A 347 -5.69 12.19 -0.61
N THR A 348 -4.74 12.97 -0.14
CA THR A 348 -4.87 13.80 1.07
C THR A 348 -4.77 15.28 0.73
N VAL A 349 -5.40 16.12 1.55
CA VAL A 349 -5.15 17.57 1.55
C VAL A 349 -3.83 17.87 2.28
N PRO A 350 -3.26 19.09 2.17
CA PRO A 350 -1.96 19.42 2.76
C PRO A 350 -1.83 19.16 4.28
N ASP A 351 -2.96 19.21 5.01
CA ASP A 351 -2.99 18.89 6.44
C ASP A 351 -2.97 17.38 6.75
N GLY A 352 -2.93 16.53 5.71
CA GLY A 352 -2.87 15.07 5.81
C GLY A 352 -4.23 14.37 5.86
N ARG A 353 -5.34 15.10 5.90
CA ARG A 353 -6.67 14.47 5.92
C ARG A 353 -7.01 13.87 4.56
N PRO A 354 -7.57 12.64 4.50
CA PRO A 354 -8.05 12.05 3.26
C PRO A 354 -9.15 12.90 2.61
N THR A 355 -9.14 12.96 1.28
CA THR A 355 -10.13 13.69 0.47
C THR A 355 -11.37 12.87 0.13
N GLY A 356 -11.39 11.57 0.48
CA GLY A 356 -12.37 10.61 -0.03
C GLY A 356 -12.08 10.11 -1.46
N ARG A 357 -11.05 10.66 -2.13
CA ARG A 357 -10.53 10.14 -3.39
C ARG A 357 -9.34 9.23 -3.16
N PHE A 358 -9.20 8.22 -4.01
CA PHE A 358 -8.06 7.32 -3.99
C PHE A 358 -7.79 6.75 -5.38
N SER A 359 -6.64 6.10 -5.55
CA SER A 359 -6.30 5.38 -6.77
C SER A 359 -5.84 3.97 -6.46
N THR A 360 -6.10 3.05 -7.38
CA THR A 360 -5.66 1.66 -7.30
C THR A 360 -4.88 1.29 -8.57
N ALA A 361 -3.88 0.43 -8.42
CA ALA A 361 -3.17 -0.16 -9.54
C ALA A 361 -3.17 -1.69 -9.43
N GLY A 362 -3.22 -2.36 -10.57
CA GLY A 362 -3.35 -3.81 -10.62
C GLY A 362 -2.41 -4.48 -11.60
N TRP A 363 -2.36 -5.81 -11.50
CA TRP A 363 -1.68 -6.69 -12.46
C TRP A 363 -2.32 -6.72 -13.84
N ASP A 364 -3.49 -6.10 -14.00
CA ASP A 364 -4.09 -5.79 -15.30
C ASP A 364 -3.42 -4.60 -16.01
N GLY A 365 -2.51 -3.91 -15.31
CA GLY A 365 -1.77 -2.77 -15.83
C GLY A 365 -2.59 -1.49 -15.94
N ARG A 366 -3.73 -1.43 -15.26
CA ARG A 366 -4.60 -0.25 -15.18
C ARG A 366 -4.28 0.53 -13.90
N VAL A 367 -4.45 1.85 -13.97
CA VAL A 367 -4.55 2.72 -12.79
C VAL A 367 -5.94 3.32 -12.81
N LEU A 368 -6.74 3.05 -11.78
CA LEU A 368 -8.11 3.53 -11.66
C LEU A 368 -8.19 4.60 -10.57
N LEU A 369 -8.95 5.65 -10.83
CA LEU A 369 -9.25 6.69 -9.86
C LEU A 369 -10.65 6.46 -9.31
N TRP A 370 -10.81 6.68 -8.01
CA TRP A 370 -12.05 6.41 -7.29
C TRP A 370 -12.41 7.59 -6.40
N GLN A 371 -13.70 7.71 -6.11
CA GLN A 371 -14.24 8.62 -5.11
C GLN A 371 -15.34 7.93 -4.31
N VAL A 372 -15.26 8.06 -2.99
CA VAL A 372 -16.39 7.75 -2.11
C VAL A 372 -17.25 9.00 -2.00
N ASP A 373 -18.52 8.87 -2.39
CA ASP A 373 -19.48 9.97 -2.27
C ASP A 373 -20.06 10.10 -0.86
N THR A 374 -20.94 11.08 -0.66
CA THR A 374 -21.58 11.33 0.63
C THR A 374 -22.51 10.22 1.08
N ASP A 375 -22.95 9.37 0.15
CA ASP A 375 -23.86 8.25 0.39
C ASP A 375 -23.09 6.93 0.54
N ASP A 376 -21.77 6.99 0.76
CA ASP A 376 -20.88 5.86 0.94
C ASP A 376 -20.80 4.90 -0.25
N ARG A 377 -21.04 5.42 -1.46
CA ARG A 377 -20.86 4.66 -2.69
C ARG A 377 -19.49 4.88 -3.27
N ILE A 378 -18.85 3.79 -3.67
CA ILE A 378 -17.56 3.81 -4.37
C ILE A 378 -17.83 4.01 -5.87
N LYS A 379 -17.36 5.12 -6.42
CA LYS A 379 -17.49 5.46 -7.85
C LYS A 379 -16.13 5.54 -8.52
N ALA A 380 -15.99 4.86 -9.65
CA ALA A 380 -14.84 5.05 -10.53
C ALA A 380 -14.95 6.41 -11.23
N LEU A 381 -13.87 7.19 -11.21
CA LEU A 381 -13.73 8.46 -11.90
C LEU A 381 -13.25 8.21 -13.34
N HIS A 382 -13.75 9.01 -14.29
CA HIS A 382 -13.51 8.83 -15.73
C HIS A 382 -12.39 9.66 -16.32
#